data_AF-F9NUF6-F1
#
_entry.id   AF-F9NUF6-F1
#
_cell.length_a   1.000
_cell.length_b   1.000
_cell.length_c   1.000
_cell.angle_alpha   90.00
_cell.angle_beta   90.00
_cell.angle_gamma   90.00
#
_symmetry.space_group_name_H-M   'P 1'
#
loop_
_entity.id
_entity.type
_entity.pdbx_description
1 polymer ?
#
loop_
_entity_poly.entity_id
_entity_poly.type
_entity_poly.pdbx_seq_one_letter_code
_entity_poly.pdbx_strand_id
1 'polypeptide(L)'
;MWPSSTAHPAATPAPLSPDITSAALTFTRGWLTRDPAARKVALVQIAAPTLMGSLMAAKPNQIPATTVAGTPTLTGASADGPLVAVPLADHTMLHLTLVPEPAAQTGWLVTSIKH
;
A
#
# COMPACT_ATOMS: atom_id res chain seq x y z
N MET A 1 2.58 6.75 -50.97
CA MET A 1 3.58 6.22 -50.03
C MET A 1 3.62 7.14 -48.81
N TRP A 2 2.96 6.78 -47.72
CA TRP A 2 3.11 7.42 -46.41
C TRP A 2 3.00 6.30 -45.37
N PRO A 3 3.99 6.10 -44.47
CA PRO A 3 3.98 4.95 -43.59
C PRO A 3 3.04 5.19 -42.40
N SER A 4 2.39 4.10 -42.02
CA SER A 4 1.54 3.92 -40.86
C SER A 4 2.20 4.45 -39.58
N SER A 5 1.59 5.44 -38.93
CA SER A 5 1.74 5.62 -37.49
C SER A 5 0.63 4.81 -36.81
N THR A 6 0.86 3.50 -36.70
CA THR A 6 0.11 2.69 -35.73
C THR A 6 0.47 3.25 -34.37
N ALA A 7 -0.38 4.12 -33.83
CA ALA A 7 -0.27 4.55 -32.44
C ALA A 7 -0.25 3.27 -31.60
N HIS A 8 0.89 3.01 -30.97
CA HIS A 8 0.99 1.99 -29.94
C HIS A 8 -0.13 2.32 -28.95
N PRO A 9 -1.10 1.44 -28.68
CA PRO A 9 -1.99 1.67 -27.57
C PRO A 9 -1.07 1.81 -26.36
N ALA A 10 -0.98 3.01 -25.79
CA ALA A 10 -0.36 3.21 -24.50
C ALA A 10 -0.99 2.14 -23.62
N ALA A 11 -0.18 1.22 -23.10
CA ALA A 11 -0.65 0.10 -22.31
C ALA A 11 -1.64 0.65 -21.31
N THR A 12 -2.93 0.38 -21.53
CA THR A 12 -3.98 0.81 -20.62
C THR A 12 -3.52 0.30 -19.26
N PRO A 13 -3.30 1.18 -18.26
CA PRO A 13 -2.97 0.70 -16.93
C PRO A 13 -4.05 -0.32 -16.61
N ALA A 14 -3.66 -1.58 -16.39
CA ALA A 14 -4.61 -2.62 -16.02
C ALA A 14 -5.54 -2.01 -14.97
N PRO A 15 -6.88 -2.13 -15.10
CA PRO A 15 -7.79 -1.52 -14.14
C PRO A 15 -7.32 -1.95 -12.76
N LEU A 16 -6.75 -1.00 -12.03
CA LEU A 16 -6.07 -1.24 -10.78
C LEU A 16 -7.14 -1.78 -9.85
N SER A 17 -7.09 -3.10 -9.62
CA SER A 17 -8.17 -3.82 -8.96
C SER A 17 -8.54 -3.11 -7.66
N PRO A 18 -9.83 -3.02 -7.31
CA PRO A 18 -10.30 -2.44 -6.04
C PRO A 18 -9.65 -3.09 -4.79
N ASP A 19 -8.97 -4.21 -4.98
CA ASP A 19 -8.15 -4.90 -4.00
C ASP A 19 -6.95 -4.07 -3.50
N ILE A 20 -6.27 -3.28 -4.35
CA ILE A 20 -5.06 -2.52 -3.95
C ILE A 20 -5.39 -1.51 -2.84
N THR A 21 -6.49 -0.76 -3.04
CA THR A 21 -7.00 0.20 -2.07
C THR A 21 -7.43 -0.50 -0.77
N SER A 22 -8.00 -1.70 -0.88
CA SER A 22 -8.43 -2.51 0.27
C SER A 22 -7.23 -3.09 1.06
N ALA A 23 -6.20 -3.53 0.35
CA ALA A 23 -4.92 -3.97 0.90
C ALA A 23 -4.23 -2.83 1.65
N ALA A 24 -4.17 -1.65 1.04
CA ALA A 24 -3.66 -0.43 1.67
C ALA A 24 -4.40 -0.09 2.97
N LEU A 25 -5.74 -0.12 2.96
CA LEU A 25 -6.56 0.09 4.16
C LEU A 25 -6.26 -0.92 5.25
N THR A 26 -6.24 -2.20 4.88
CA THR A 26 -6.01 -3.31 5.81
C THR A 26 -4.64 -3.17 6.47
N PHE A 27 -3.61 -2.89 5.68
CA PHE A 27 -2.28 -2.60 6.16
C PHE A 27 -2.27 -1.39 7.11
N THR A 28 -2.85 -0.25 6.72
CA THR A 28 -2.82 0.96 7.55
C THR A 28 -3.53 0.76 8.88
N ARG A 29 -4.67 0.06 8.89
CA ARG A 29 -5.38 -0.29 10.13
C ARG A 29 -4.54 -1.19 11.03
N GLY A 30 -3.86 -2.18 10.45
CA GLY A 30 -2.89 -3.00 11.17
C GLY A 30 -1.73 -2.18 11.73
N TRP A 31 -1.15 -1.29 10.93
CA TRP A 31 -0.01 -0.45 11.30
C TRP A 31 -0.33 0.49 12.47
N LEU A 32 -1.52 1.10 12.47
CA LEU A 32 -2.00 1.99 13.53
C LEU A 32 -2.29 1.24 14.85
N THR A 33 -2.24 -0.09 14.85
CA THR A 33 -2.39 -0.89 16.08
C THR A 33 -1.14 -0.72 16.95
N ARG A 34 -1.29 -0.10 18.13
CA ARG A 34 -0.19 0.12 19.07
C ARG A 34 0.34 -1.14 19.73
N ASP A 35 -0.51 -2.14 19.92
CA ASP A 35 -0.10 -3.43 20.44
C ASP A 35 0.77 -4.18 19.41
N PRO A 36 2.02 -4.57 19.76
CA PRO A 36 2.94 -5.19 18.80
C PRO A 36 2.50 -6.61 18.38
N ALA A 37 1.84 -7.37 19.26
CA ALA A 37 1.39 -8.73 18.96
C ALA A 37 0.22 -8.70 17.97
N ALA A 38 -0.80 -7.88 18.25
CA ALA A 38 -1.94 -7.66 17.37
C ALA A 38 -1.51 -7.01 16.05
N ARG A 39 -0.58 -6.05 16.08
CA ARG A 39 0.00 -5.46 14.86
C ARG A 39 0.65 -6.54 13.99
N LYS A 40 1.47 -7.41 14.57
CA LYS A 40 2.13 -8.49 13.83
C LYS A 40 1.10 -9.40 13.15
N VAL A 41 0.04 -9.79 13.86
CA VAL A 41 -1.04 -10.63 13.31
C VAL A 41 -1.80 -9.92 12.19
N ALA A 42 -2.05 -8.62 12.31
CA ALA A 42 -2.71 -7.84 11.26
C ALA A 42 -1.81 -7.62 10.02
N LEU A 43 -0.49 -7.50 10.23
CA LEU A 43 0.46 -7.16 9.18
C LEU A 43 1.08 -8.38 8.49
N VAL A 44 1.15 -9.56 9.12
CA VAL A 44 1.80 -10.75 8.53
C VAL A 44 1.19 -11.22 7.21
N GLN A 45 -0.07 -10.89 6.94
CA GLN A 45 -0.78 -11.25 5.71
C GLN A 45 -0.70 -10.17 4.62
N ILE A 46 -0.22 -8.96 4.92
CA ILE A 46 -0.32 -7.81 4.01
C ILE A 46 0.94 -6.96 3.93
N ALA A 47 1.87 -7.11 4.88
CA ALA A 47 3.18 -6.48 4.86
C ALA A 47 4.19 -7.43 4.23
N ALA A 48 5.07 -6.89 3.38
CA ALA A 48 6.19 -7.66 2.88
C ALA A 48 7.11 -8.11 4.04
N PRO A 49 7.72 -9.31 3.96
CA PRO A 49 8.60 -9.82 5.02
C PRO A 49 9.76 -8.87 5.35
N THR A 50 10.28 -8.19 4.34
CA THR A 50 11.36 -7.19 4.44
C THR A 50 10.93 -5.95 5.22
N LEU A 51 9.68 -5.51 5.04
CA LEU A 51 9.12 -4.37 5.76
C LEU A 51 8.77 -4.74 7.21
N MET A 52 8.33 -5.98 7.45
CA MET A 52 7.82 -6.40 8.76
C MET A 52 8.87 -6.25 9.88
N GLY A 53 10.16 -6.44 9.58
CA GLY A 53 11.25 -6.15 10.53
C GLY A 53 11.25 -4.69 10.99
N SER A 54 11.13 -3.73 10.06
CA SER A 54 11.06 -2.30 10.36
C SER A 54 9.77 -1.93 11.11
N LEU A 55 8.64 -2.56 10.76
CA LEU A 55 7.36 -2.31 11.43
C LEU A 55 7.36 -2.78 12.90
N MET A 56 8.05 -3.89 13.17
CA MET A 56 8.19 -4.43 14.52
C MET A 56 9.27 -3.70 15.33
N ALA A 57 10.26 -3.11 14.67
CA ALA A 57 11.25 -2.25 15.33
C ALA A 57 10.67 -0.88 15.74
N ALA A 58 9.57 -0.44 15.11
CA ALA A 58 8.92 0.81 15.45
C ALA A 58 8.27 0.75 16.83
N LYS A 59 8.66 1.70 17.69
CA LYS A 59 8.17 1.78 19.06
C LYS A 59 6.70 2.19 19.08
N PRO A 60 5.88 1.72 20.04
CA PRO A 60 4.46 2.05 20.12
C PRO A 60 4.14 3.55 20.13
N ASN A 61 5.06 4.36 20.68
CA ASN A 61 4.96 5.82 20.73
C ASN A 61 5.30 6.52 19.40
N GLN A 62 5.91 5.82 18.45
CA GLN A 62 6.18 6.34 17.10
C GLN A 62 5.02 6.07 16.12
N ILE A 63 4.02 5.30 16.54
CA ILE A 63 2.86 5.01 15.72
C ILE A 63 1.87 6.16 15.93
N PRO A 64 1.42 6.79 14.83
CA PRO A 64 0.42 7.83 14.90
C PRO A 64 -0.79 7.39 15.72
N ALA A 65 -1.21 8.26 16.65
CA ALA A 65 -2.37 8.08 17.51
C ALA A 65 -3.69 8.35 16.77
N THR A 66 -3.82 7.85 15.56
CA THR A 66 -4.87 8.27 14.63
C THR A 66 -5.54 7.07 13.98
N THR A 67 -6.58 7.34 13.22
CA THR A 67 -7.34 6.35 12.46
C THR A 67 -7.35 6.75 10.99
N VAL A 68 -7.72 5.81 10.12
CA VAL A 68 -7.97 6.13 8.71
C VAL A 68 -9.22 7.02 8.63
N ALA A 69 -9.13 8.14 7.92
CA ALA A 69 -10.20 9.13 7.79
C ALA A 69 -11.02 9.02 6.51
N GLY A 70 -10.56 8.27 5.52
CA GLY A 70 -11.25 8.22 4.23
C GLY A 70 -10.74 7.12 3.32
N THR A 71 -11.32 7.11 2.12
CA THR A 71 -10.96 6.17 1.06
C THR A 71 -9.53 6.45 0.59
N PRO A 72 -8.66 5.44 0.52
CA PRO A 72 -7.35 5.64 -0.08
C PRO A 72 -7.48 5.99 -1.55
N THR A 73 -6.56 6.80 -2.01
CA THR A 73 -6.47 7.23 -3.39
C THR A 73 -5.19 6.68 -3.98
N LEU A 74 -5.29 6.11 -5.18
CA LEU A 74 -4.12 5.70 -5.92
C LEU A 74 -3.45 6.95 -6.49
N THR A 75 -2.24 7.25 -6.02
CA THR A 75 -1.52 8.48 -6.38
C THR A 75 -0.59 8.31 -7.57
N GLY A 76 -0.31 7.07 -7.96
CA GLY A 76 0.48 6.76 -9.14
C GLY A 76 1.09 5.37 -9.07
N ALA A 77 2.24 5.20 -9.75
CA ALA A 77 3.05 4.00 -9.67
C ALA A 77 4.54 4.38 -9.54
N SER A 78 5.26 3.61 -8.74
CA SER A 78 6.72 3.64 -8.62
C SER A 78 7.35 2.52 -9.46
N ALA A 79 8.68 2.50 -9.51
CA ALA A 79 9.43 1.37 -10.10
C ALA A 79 9.15 0.03 -9.39
N ASP A 80 8.80 0.07 -8.10
CA ASP A 80 8.49 -1.13 -7.28
C ASP A 80 7.03 -1.58 -7.44
N GLY A 81 6.09 -0.64 -7.66
CA GLY A 81 4.66 -0.93 -7.79
C GLY A 81 3.74 0.27 -7.56
N PRO A 82 2.41 0.09 -7.56
CA PRO A 82 1.43 1.16 -7.32
C PRO A 82 1.64 1.89 -5.99
N LEU A 83 1.47 3.22 -6.04
CA LEU A 83 1.50 4.12 -4.90
C LEU A 83 0.09 4.46 -4.47
N VAL A 84 -0.22 4.25 -3.19
CA VAL A 84 -1.52 4.58 -2.59
C VAL A 84 -1.33 5.55 -1.44
N ALA A 85 -2.10 6.64 -1.45
CA ALA A 85 -2.21 7.55 -0.32
C ALA A 85 -3.44 7.18 0.53
N VAL A 86 -3.24 6.98 1.82
CA VAL A 86 -4.30 6.72 2.80
C VAL A 86 -4.44 7.96 3.69
N PRO A 87 -5.57 8.69 3.64
CA PRO A 87 -5.80 9.83 4.52
C PRO A 87 -6.04 9.38 5.96
N LEU A 88 -5.36 10.01 6.90
CA LEU A 88 -5.54 9.82 8.34
C LEU A 88 -6.39 10.94 8.96
N ALA A 89 -6.99 10.66 10.12
CA ALA A 89 -7.84 11.62 10.84
C ALA A 89 -7.08 12.85 11.34
N ASP A 90 -5.76 12.74 11.47
CA ASP A 90 -4.86 13.83 11.81
C ASP A 90 -4.45 14.68 10.58
N HIS A 91 -5.15 14.57 9.45
CA HIS A 91 -4.82 15.24 8.18
C HIS A 91 -3.48 14.82 7.56
N THR A 92 -2.81 13.82 8.12
CA THR A 92 -1.60 13.21 7.55
C THR A 92 -1.98 12.25 6.42
N MET A 93 -1.17 12.19 5.36
CA MET A 93 -1.32 11.21 4.27
C MET A 93 -0.26 10.13 4.41
N LEU A 94 -0.66 8.86 4.53
CA LEU A 94 0.28 7.74 4.45
C LEU A 94 0.45 7.30 3.01
N HIS A 95 1.67 7.37 2.52
CA HIS A 95 2.04 6.92 1.19
C HIS A 95 2.59 5.50 1.28
N LEU A 96 1.87 4.56 0.67
CA LEU A 96 2.17 3.14 0.66
C LEU A 96 2.59 2.72 -0.73
N THR A 97 3.63 1.89 -0.82
CA THR A 97 3.99 1.19 -2.06
C THR A 97 3.54 -0.25 -1.93
N LEU A 98 2.74 -0.72 -2.90
CA LEU A 98 2.24 -2.09 -2.94
C LEU A 98 2.88 -2.85 -4.10
N VAL A 99 3.12 -4.14 -3.88
CA VAL A 99 3.60 -5.08 -4.90
C VAL A 99 2.65 -6.28 -4.97
N PRO A 100 2.50 -6.92 -6.13
CA PRO A 100 1.72 -8.16 -6.21
C PRO A 100 2.32 -9.22 -5.30
N GLU A 101 1.47 -9.88 -4.52
CA GLU A 101 1.87 -11.00 -3.67
C GLU A 101 2.22 -12.20 -4.57
N PRO A 102 3.45 -12.73 -4.51
CA PRO A 102 3.84 -13.86 -5.37
C PRO A 102 3.11 -15.17 -5.02
N ALA A 103 2.60 -15.28 -3.78
CA ALA A 103 1.88 -16.46 -3.29
C ALA A 103 0.36 -16.41 -3.53
N ALA A 104 -0.23 -15.21 -3.63
CA ALA A 104 -1.65 -15.02 -3.90
C ALA A 104 -1.87 -14.39 -5.28
N GLN A 105 -2.63 -15.08 -6.15
CA GLN A 105 -2.92 -14.64 -7.52
C GLN A 105 -3.56 -13.24 -7.63
N THR A 106 -4.12 -12.71 -6.54
CA THR A 106 -4.75 -11.39 -6.48
C THR A 106 -4.35 -10.57 -5.25
N GLY A 107 -3.42 -11.08 -4.42
CA GLY A 107 -3.02 -10.41 -3.19
C GLY A 107 -2.02 -9.27 -3.44
N TRP A 108 -1.99 -8.29 -2.55
CA TRP A 108 -1.05 -7.18 -2.59
C TRP A 108 -0.32 -7.07 -1.26
N LEU A 109 0.99 -6.89 -1.33
CA LEU A 109 1.83 -6.68 -0.16
C LEU A 109 2.36 -5.25 -0.14
N VAL A 110 2.33 -4.61 1.03
CA VAL A 110 2.97 -3.32 1.24
C VAL A 110 4.46 -3.52 1.48
N THR A 111 5.30 -2.94 0.62
CA THR A 111 6.77 -3.02 0.72
C THR A 111 7.39 -1.80 1.36
N SER A 112 6.68 -0.67 1.35
CA SER A 112 7.21 0.59 1.88
C SER A 112 6.09 1.50 2.39
N ILE A 113 6.41 2.26 3.44
CA ILE A 113 5.54 3.27 4.03
C ILE A 113 6.30 4.59 4.19
N LYS A 114 5.63 5.70 3.84
CA LYS A 114 6.11 7.07 4.05
C LYS A 114 5.00 7.92 4.65
N HIS A 115 5.38 8.80 5.57
CA HIS A 115 4.52 9.81 6.19
C HIS A 115 5.01 11.20 5.79
#